data_AF-A0AAD7JMI4-F1
#
_entry.id   AF-A0AAD7JMI4-F1
#
_cell.length_a   1.000
_cell.length_b   1.000
_cell.length_c   1.000
_cell.angle_alpha   90.00
_cell.angle_beta   90.00
_cell.angle_gamma   90.00
#
_symmetry.space_group_name_H-M   'P 1'
#
loop_
_entity.id
_entity.type
_entity.pdbx_description
1 polymer ?
#
loop_
_entity_poly.entity_id
_entity_poly.type
_entity_poly.pdbx_seq_one_letter_code
_entity_poly.pdbx_strand_id
1 'polypeptide(L)'
;MSDKAAPKPLNLLEYHRPKRLRISDARIPPLSAESKRCLKNLSAYRPHRPKFPYPRERSAAVLVALFVGRLGDLYVLLNRRSATLRSYAGDTSLPGGKVDPEDRTIEDTARREAFEEIGLPINKFKVPLLCILEPFLSSNQLIVTPVVVLILDNTLRPILNAAEVASLFSHPLVSFLSSSPPFPTESELVEVAYHTSGEHTYPGPNGTTLTSRWHRFLTGREAGGIKPVFGLTAGILIRTASIAHAPRVPDFEVAPPGALSSEARIAWAVYSHPTFREAYEHEGLRVDWKTVARVAGARDTETAKKRDTSSRHRRVNESERRQTKLRTKL
;
A
#
# COMPACT_ATOMS: atom_id res chain seq x y z
N MET A 1 37.23 -9.56 22.27
CA MET A 1 36.53 -8.95 21.12
C MET A 1 35.06 -9.28 21.26
N SER A 2 34.24 -8.28 21.59
CA SER A 2 32.80 -8.46 21.80
C SER A 2 32.14 -8.76 20.47
N ASP A 3 31.51 -9.93 20.37
CA ASP A 3 30.57 -10.28 19.30
C ASP A 3 29.46 -9.21 19.29
N LYS A 4 29.57 -8.21 18.42
CA LYS A 4 28.44 -7.32 18.13
C LYS A 4 27.44 -8.17 17.37
N ALA A 5 26.46 -8.72 18.08
CA ALA A 5 25.29 -9.33 17.49
C ALA A 5 24.78 -8.41 16.39
N ALA A 6 24.62 -8.94 15.17
CA ALA A 6 24.05 -8.19 14.06
C ALA A 6 22.73 -7.56 14.53
N PRO A 7 22.49 -6.26 14.26
CA PRO A 7 21.28 -5.58 14.71
C PRO A 7 20.07 -6.38 14.24
N LYS A 8 19.16 -6.71 15.16
CA LYS A 8 17.89 -7.33 14.79
C LYS A 8 17.19 -6.40 13.80
N PRO A 9 16.62 -6.91 12.70
CA PRO A 9 15.90 -6.07 11.76
C PRO A 9 14.75 -5.38 12.50
N LEU A 10 14.70 -4.05 12.42
CA LEU A 10 13.58 -3.26 12.92
C LEU A 10 12.31 -3.73 12.22
N ASN A 11 11.36 -4.27 12.99
CA ASN A 11 10.05 -4.58 12.45
C ASN A 11 9.25 -3.28 12.35
N LEU A 12 9.24 -2.66 11.17
CA LEU A 12 8.47 -1.44 10.91
C LEU A 12 6.98 -1.56 11.23
N LEU A 13 6.44 -2.79 11.23
CA LEU A 13 5.04 -3.08 11.54
C LEU A 13 4.81 -3.40 13.02
N GLU A 14 5.80 -3.19 13.89
CA GLU A 14 5.60 -3.10 15.33
C GLU A 14 5.21 -1.66 15.68
N TYR A 15 4.05 -1.46 16.32
CA TYR A 15 3.51 -0.13 16.60
C TYR A 15 2.66 -0.12 17.86
N HIS A 16 2.48 1.09 18.41
CA HIS A 16 1.63 1.27 19.57
C HIS A 16 0.16 1.04 19.21
N ARG A 17 -0.52 0.17 19.97
CA ARG A 17 -1.95 -0.02 19.85
C ARG A 17 -2.70 0.59 21.04
N PRO A 18 -3.57 1.59 20.82
CA PRO A 18 -4.39 2.09 21.91
C PRO A 18 -5.32 0.99 22.43
N LYS A 19 -5.33 0.77 23.75
CA LYS A 19 -6.20 -0.24 24.41
C LYS A 19 -7.68 0.15 24.34
N ARG A 20 -7.98 1.45 24.37
CA ARG A 20 -9.34 2.02 24.24
C ARG A 20 -9.26 3.36 23.49
N LEU A 21 -10.22 3.60 22.59
CA LEU A 21 -10.42 4.92 21.98
C LEU A 21 -11.25 5.78 22.94
N ARG A 22 -10.71 6.91 23.39
CA ARG A 22 -11.41 7.87 24.27
C ARG A 22 -12.21 8.86 23.43
N ILE A 23 -13.36 8.42 22.93
CA ILE A 23 -14.23 9.26 22.08
C ILE A 23 -15.11 10.20 22.93
N SER A 24 -15.41 9.84 24.19
CA SER A 24 -16.29 10.64 25.07
C SER A 24 -15.79 12.07 25.29
N ASP A 25 -14.47 12.26 25.28
CA ASP A 25 -13.83 13.54 25.57
C ASP A 25 -13.42 14.26 24.28
N ALA A 26 -13.81 13.73 23.11
CA ALA A 26 -13.42 14.23 21.81
C ALA A 26 -14.27 15.42 21.37
N ARG A 27 -13.66 16.35 20.64
CA ARG A 27 -14.34 17.51 20.03
C ARG A 27 -14.81 17.13 18.62
N ILE A 28 -15.67 16.12 18.54
CA ILE A 28 -16.25 15.62 17.29
C ILE A 28 -17.79 15.56 17.39
N PRO A 29 -18.50 15.65 16.26
CA PRO A 29 -19.94 15.40 16.22
C PRO A 29 -20.30 14.00 16.73
N PRO A 30 -21.53 13.80 17.23
CA PRO A 30 -22.01 12.46 17.56
C PRO A 30 -21.89 11.51 16.37
N LEU A 31 -21.27 10.36 16.60
CA LEU A 31 -21.13 9.32 15.56
C LEU A 31 -22.49 8.71 15.22
N SER A 32 -22.72 8.51 13.92
CA SER A 32 -23.83 7.66 13.45
C SER A 32 -23.64 6.21 13.91
N ALA A 33 -24.73 5.43 13.93
CA ALA A 33 -24.64 4.01 14.28
C ALA A 33 -23.71 3.23 13.31
N GLU A 34 -23.71 3.61 12.03
CA GLU A 34 -22.81 3.04 11.04
C GLU A 34 -21.35 3.39 11.33
N SER A 35 -21.03 4.66 11.59
CA SER A 35 -19.67 5.09 11.90
C SER A 35 -19.13 4.43 13.17
N LYS A 36 -19.96 4.21 14.21
CA LYS A 36 -19.56 3.45 15.40
C LYS A 36 -19.13 2.02 15.04
N ARG A 37 -19.88 1.34 14.16
CA ARG A 37 -19.49 0.00 13.65
C ARG A 37 -18.21 0.07 12.82
N CYS A 38 -18.08 1.08 11.97
CA CYS A 38 -16.88 1.29 11.16
C CYS A 38 -15.61 1.43 12.00
N LEU A 39 -15.66 2.27 13.04
CA LEU A 39 -14.54 2.45 13.96
C LEU A 39 -14.23 1.16 14.73
N LYS A 40 -15.24 0.37 15.11
CA LYS A 40 -15.05 -0.94 15.73
C LYS A 40 -14.35 -1.92 14.78
N ASN A 41 -14.78 -1.99 13.51
CA ASN A 41 -14.19 -2.87 12.50
C ASN A 41 -12.72 -2.51 12.23
N LEU A 42 -12.42 -1.22 11.99
CA LEU A 42 -11.04 -0.74 11.80
C LEU A 42 -10.19 -1.04 13.04
N SER A 43 -10.69 -0.73 14.24
CA SER A 43 -9.97 -1.00 15.50
C SER A 43 -9.79 -2.50 15.80
N ALA A 44 -10.62 -3.37 15.21
CA ALA A 44 -10.50 -4.82 15.32
C ALA A 44 -9.63 -5.43 14.22
N TYR A 45 -9.32 -4.69 13.15
CA TYR A 45 -8.52 -5.20 12.04
C TYR A 45 -7.10 -5.59 12.46
N ARG A 46 -6.60 -6.68 11.90
CA ARG A 46 -5.22 -7.16 12.01
C ARG A 46 -4.74 -7.56 10.63
N PRO A 47 -3.70 -6.91 10.07
CA PRO A 47 -3.07 -7.40 8.86
C PRO A 47 -2.31 -8.69 9.17
N HIS A 48 -2.10 -9.52 8.14
CA HIS A 48 -1.20 -10.66 8.24
C HIS A 48 0.24 -10.18 8.46
N ARG A 49 1.02 -10.94 9.23
CA ARG A 49 2.45 -10.66 9.37
C ARG A 49 3.17 -10.95 8.04
N PRO A 50 4.06 -10.05 7.57
CA PRO A 50 4.89 -10.32 6.40
C PRO A 50 5.68 -11.62 6.55
N LYS A 51 5.78 -12.38 5.47
CA LYS A 51 6.58 -13.62 5.43
C LYS A 51 8.08 -13.40 5.18
N PHE A 52 8.47 -12.17 4.86
CA PHE A 52 9.85 -11.75 4.60
C PHE A 52 9.99 -10.27 5.01
N PRO A 53 11.21 -9.83 5.39
CA PRO A 53 11.43 -8.44 5.78
C PRO A 53 11.23 -7.49 4.61
N TYR A 54 10.83 -6.25 4.88
CA TYR A 54 10.79 -5.19 3.87
C TYR A 54 11.93 -4.22 4.14
N PRO A 55 12.78 -3.90 3.14
CA PRO A 55 13.88 -2.98 3.33
C PRO A 55 13.34 -1.56 3.51
N ARG A 56 13.90 -0.81 4.45
CA ARG A 56 13.52 0.58 4.77
C ARG A 56 13.60 1.49 3.55
N GLU A 57 14.63 1.36 2.73
CA GLU A 57 14.84 2.17 1.52
C GLU A 57 13.74 2.02 0.47
N ARG A 58 13.04 0.87 0.50
CA ARG A 58 11.89 0.60 -0.36
C ARG A 58 10.58 0.61 0.40
N SER A 59 10.57 1.14 1.61
CA SER A 59 9.36 1.26 2.43
C SER A 59 8.90 2.72 2.50
N ALA A 60 7.59 2.88 2.53
CA ALA A 60 6.91 4.16 2.65
C ALA A 60 5.64 3.99 3.49
N ALA A 61 5.14 5.07 4.05
CA ALA A 61 3.90 5.08 4.81
C ALA A 61 3.00 6.21 4.34
N VAL A 62 1.69 5.95 4.33
CA VAL A 62 0.68 6.99 4.10
C VAL A 62 -0.32 7.01 5.24
N LEU A 63 -0.79 8.19 5.60
CA LEU A 63 -1.76 8.39 6.67
C LEU A 63 -3.17 8.48 6.09
N VAL A 64 -4.00 7.47 6.38
CA VAL A 64 -5.44 7.54 6.15
C VAL A 64 -6.07 8.22 7.36
N ALA A 65 -6.10 9.55 7.33
CA ALA A 65 -6.66 10.37 8.39
C ALA A 65 -8.18 10.47 8.25
N LEU A 66 -8.90 9.75 9.10
CA LEU A 66 -10.36 9.80 9.16
C LEU A 66 -10.83 10.88 10.13
N PHE A 67 -11.95 11.51 9.84
CA PHE A 67 -12.63 12.41 10.76
C PHE A 67 -14.15 12.26 10.65
N VAL A 68 -14.86 12.77 11.65
CA VAL A 68 -16.33 12.67 11.71
C VAL A 68 -16.94 13.93 11.12
N GLY A 69 -17.75 13.74 10.08
CA GLY A 69 -18.54 14.79 9.44
C GLY A 69 -19.70 15.28 10.31
N ARG A 70 -20.39 16.32 9.85
CA ARG A 70 -21.48 16.96 10.61
C ARG A 70 -22.64 16.01 10.89
N LEU A 71 -22.87 15.02 10.03
CA LEU A 71 -23.94 14.03 10.16
C LEU A 71 -23.48 12.75 10.89
N GLY A 72 -22.29 12.78 11.48
CA GLY A 72 -21.73 11.64 12.20
C GLY A 72 -21.13 10.56 11.29
N ASP A 73 -21.02 10.81 9.98
CA ASP A 73 -20.42 9.98 8.94
C ASP A 73 -18.88 10.12 8.90
N LEU A 74 -18.18 9.10 8.40
CA LEU A 74 -16.72 9.12 8.31
C LEU A 74 -16.25 9.70 6.97
N TYR A 75 -15.35 10.67 7.05
CA TYR A 75 -14.63 11.24 5.91
C TYR A 75 -13.17 10.88 5.99
N VAL A 76 -12.51 10.82 4.83
CA VAL A 76 -11.06 10.78 4.71
C VAL A 76 -10.55 12.16 4.29
N LEU A 77 -9.45 12.59 4.91
CA LEU A 77 -8.70 13.78 4.50
C LEU A 77 -7.75 13.43 3.36
N LEU A 78 -7.77 14.23 2.30
CA LEU A 78 -6.94 14.09 1.11
C LEU A 78 -6.25 15.42 0.80
N ASN A 79 -5.10 15.35 0.13
CA ASN A 79 -4.37 16.51 -0.32
C ASN A 79 -4.26 16.55 -1.85
N ARG A 80 -4.20 17.77 -2.40
CA ARG A 80 -3.71 18.02 -3.75
C ARG A 80 -2.23 18.33 -3.64
N ARG A 81 -1.39 17.49 -4.24
CA ARG A 81 0.07 17.72 -4.29
C ARG A 81 0.38 19.02 -5.03
N SER A 82 1.45 19.71 -4.61
CA SER A 82 1.93 20.91 -5.31
C SER A 82 2.23 20.60 -6.78
N ALA A 83 1.92 21.57 -7.65
CA ALA A 83 2.19 21.46 -9.09
C ALA A 83 3.70 21.53 -9.40
N THR A 84 4.53 21.99 -8.45
CA THR A 84 5.98 22.16 -8.63
C THR A 84 6.78 20.89 -8.34
N LEU A 85 6.15 19.82 -7.84
CA LEU A 85 6.83 18.58 -7.51
C LEU A 85 7.26 17.82 -8.77
N ARG A 86 8.44 17.19 -8.71
CA ARG A 86 8.99 16.40 -9.82
C ARG A 86 8.18 15.14 -10.15
N SER A 87 7.37 14.66 -9.21
CA SER A 87 6.56 13.44 -9.37
C SER A 87 5.18 13.65 -8.80
N TYR A 88 4.17 13.13 -9.52
CA TYR A 88 2.75 13.20 -9.12
C TYR A 88 2.26 14.64 -8.89
N ALA A 89 2.76 15.59 -9.69
CA ALA A 89 2.41 17.01 -9.59
C ALA A 89 0.89 17.22 -9.75
N GLY A 90 0.27 17.88 -8.77
CA GLY A 90 -1.17 18.14 -8.77
C GLY A 90 -2.06 16.91 -8.53
N ASP A 91 -1.49 15.74 -8.24
CA ASP A 91 -2.28 14.53 -7.97
C ASP A 91 -2.97 14.59 -6.62
N THR A 92 -4.09 13.88 -6.53
CA THR A 92 -4.78 13.64 -5.26
C THR A 92 -4.12 12.48 -4.53
N SER A 93 -3.68 12.72 -3.29
CA SER A 93 -3.01 11.72 -2.47
C SER A 93 -3.45 11.74 -1.01
N LEU A 94 -3.00 10.70 -0.30
CA LEU A 94 -2.94 10.68 1.15
C LEU A 94 -1.61 11.32 1.58
N PRO A 95 -1.55 12.03 2.72
CA PRO A 95 -0.28 12.48 3.26
C PRO A 95 0.66 11.30 3.52
N GLY A 96 1.94 11.43 3.18
CA GLY A 96 2.88 10.34 3.37
C GLY A 96 4.10 10.38 2.45
N GLY A 97 5.07 9.53 2.79
CA GLY A 97 6.37 9.53 2.15
C GLY A 97 7.20 8.31 2.53
N LYS A 98 8.49 8.37 2.22
CA LYS A 98 9.44 7.27 2.46
C LYS A 98 9.78 7.17 3.93
N VAL A 99 10.17 5.98 4.36
CA VAL A 99 10.74 5.77 5.69
C VAL A 99 12.07 6.52 5.80
N ASP A 100 12.21 7.32 6.85
CA ASP A 100 13.46 7.98 7.22
C ASP A 100 14.29 7.05 8.15
N PRO A 101 15.64 7.12 8.14
CA PRO A 101 16.47 6.37 9.08
C PRO A 101 16.08 6.55 10.57
N GLU A 102 15.59 7.74 10.95
CA GLU A 102 15.21 8.06 12.33
C GLU A 102 13.81 7.55 12.71
N ASP A 103 12.97 7.19 11.73
CA ASP A 103 11.63 6.66 11.98
C ASP A 103 11.73 5.30 12.66
N ARG A 104 11.15 5.12 13.85
CA ARG A 104 11.23 3.86 14.59
C ARG A 104 10.21 2.82 14.10
N THR A 105 9.04 3.29 13.67
CA THR A 105 7.92 2.47 13.21
C THR A 105 7.28 3.09 11.97
N ILE A 106 6.49 2.31 11.24
CA ILE A 106 5.75 2.81 10.08
C ILE A 106 4.67 3.83 10.46
N GLU A 107 4.16 3.75 11.70
CA GLU A 107 3.27 4.76 12.27
C GLU A 107 4.00 6.10 12.43
N ASP A 108 5.26 6.06 12.88
CA ASP A 108 6.07 7.27 13.05
C ASP A 108 6.35 7.93 11.70
N THR A 109 6.70 7.16 10.66
CA THR A 109 6.82 7.68 9.29
C THR A 109 5.55 8.39 8.83
N ALA A 110 4.38 7.73 8.91
CA ALA A 110 3.13 8.33 8.44
C ALA A 110 2.76 9.62 9.21
N ARG A 111 3.08 9.67 10.52
CA ARG A 111 2.82 10.84 11.36
C ARG A 111 3.79 11.99 11.10
N ARG A 112 5.07 11.69 10.89
CA ARG A 112 6.09 12.69 10.53
C ARG A 112 5.72 13.36 9.21
N GLU A 113 5.47 12.57 8.18
CA GLU A 113 5.09 13.07 6.85
C GLU A 113 3.79 13.89 6.90
N ALA A 114 2.75 13.42 7.61
CA ALA A 114 1.52 14.19 7.77
C ALA A 114 1.72 15.48 8.58
N PHE A 115 2.67 15.51 9.51
CA PHE A 115 3.02 16.73 10.23
C PHE A 115 3.77 17.71 9.32
N GLU A 116 4.74 17.24 8.54
CA GLU A 116 5.53 18.05 7.60
C GLU A 116 4.67 18.62 6.47
N GLU A 117 3.83 17.80 5.84
CA GLU A 117 3.03 18.21 4.68
C GLU A 117 1.83 19.10 5.06
N ILE A 118 1.13 18.76 6.15
CA ILE A 118 -0.18 19.34 6.48
C ILE A 118 -0.32 19.81 7.93
N GLY A 119 0.74 19.77 8.73
CA GLY A 119 0.72 20.23 10.13
C GLY A 119 -0.17 19.39 11.05
N LEU A 120 -0.50 18.15 10.66
CA LEU A 120 -1.36 17.30 11.48
C LEU A 120 -0.64 16.88 12.77
N PRO A 121 -1.24 17.03 13.97
CA PRO A 121 -0.55 16.73 15.21
C PRO A 121 -0.10 15.27 15.32
N ILE A 122 1.18 15.07 15.68
CA ILE A 122 1.75 13.76 15.99
C ILE A 122 1.14 13.15 17.27
N ASN A 123 0.48 13.98 18.10
CA ASN A 123 -0.13 13.58 19.37
C ASN A 123 -1.15 12.44 19.19
N LYS A 124 -0.80 11.25 19.68
CA LYS A 124 -1.60 10.02 19.58
C LYS A 124 -2.92 10.06 20.37
N PHE A 125 -3.12 11.01 21.28
CA PHE A 125 -4.41 11.22 21.94
C PHE A 125 -5.38 12.04 21.10
N LYS A 126 -4.87 13.03 20.34
CA LYS A 126 -5.70 13.83 19.40
C LYS A 126 -5.96 13.08 18.09
N VAL A 127 -4.99 12.28 17.66
CA VAL A 127 -5.03 11.53 16.39
C VAL A 127 -4.71 10.06 16.66
N PRO A 128 -5.54 9.31 17.42
CA PRO A 128 -5.27 7.92 17.74
C PRO A 128 -5.23 7.00 16.53
N LEU A 129 -4.36 6.00 16.61
CA LEU A 129 -4.29 4.90 15.66
C LEU A 129 -5.53 4.01 15.77
N LEU A 130 -6.16 3.70 14.64
CA LEU A 130 -7.20 2.67 14.53
C LEU A 130 -6.56 1.32 14.16
N CYS A 131 -5.82 1.29 13.06
CA CYS A 131 -5.12 0.12 12.58
C CYS A 131 -4.04 0.49 11.55
N ILE A 132 -3.22 -0.51 11.21
CA ILE A 132 -2.32 -0.48 10.05
C ILE A 132 -2.81 -1.53 9.06
N LEU A 133 -2.90 -1.17 7.79
CA LEU A 133 -3.32 -2.08 6.72
C LEU A 133 -2.15 -2.95 6.26
N GLU A 134 -2.45 -3.98 5.48
CA GLU A 134 -1.46 -4.64 4.66
C GLU A 134 -0.80 -3.64 3.70
N PRO A 135 0.49 -3.84 3.38
CA PRO A 135 1.20 -2.97 2.45
C PRO A 135 0.72 -3.17 1.01
N PHE A 136 0.93 -2.12 0.22
CA PHE A 136 0.65 -2.07 -1.21
C PHE A 136 1.94 -1.78 -1.97
N LEU A 137 2.02 -2.25 -3.22
CA LEU A 137 3.14 -1.92 -4.09
C LEU A 137 2.78 -0.72 -4.97
N SER A 138 3.59 0.34 -4.89
CA SER A 138 3.50 1.50 -5.79
C SER A 138 4.14 1.22 -7.17
N SER A 139 3.83 2.06 -8.16
CA SER A 139 4.47 2.00 -9.48
C SER A 139 5.99 2.17 -9.43
N ASN A 140 6.50 2.88 -8.42
CA ASN A 140 7.91 3.21 -8.26
C ASN A 140 8.65 2.20 -7.36
N GLN A 141 8.09 0.98 -7.21
CA GLN A 141 8.68 -0.11 -6.43
C GLN A 141 8.90 0.24 -4.94
N LEU A 142 8.04 1.10 -4.39
CA LEU A 142 7.92 1.29 -2.94
C LEU A 142 6.80 0.44 -2.37
N ILE A 143 7.08 -0.18 -1.23
CA ILE A 143 6.15 -0.89 -0.35
C ILE A 143 5.50 0.15 0.56
N VAL A 144 4.29 0.56 0.21
CA VAL A 144 3.54 1.62 0.87
C VAL A 144 2.58 1.01 1.88
N THR A 145 2.74 1.34 3.16
CA THR A 145 1.91 0.82 4.25
C THR A 145 0.91 1.89 4.71
N PRO A 146 -0.41 1.66 4.59
CA PRO A 146 -1.40 2.61 5.06
C PRO A 146 -1.59 2.54 6.58
N VAL A 147 -1.52 3.69 7.23
CA VAL A 147 -1.72 3.87 8.67
C VAL A 147 -3.03 4.63 8.87
N VAL A 148 -4.04 4.00 9.48
CA VAL A 148 -5.37 4.60 9.66
C VAL A 148 -5.48 5.21 11.05
N VAL A 149 -5.82 6.48 11.08
CA VAL A 149 -6.01 7.23 12.33
C VAL A 149 -7.37 7.91 12.34
N LEU A 150 -7.85 8.25 13.53
CA LEU A 150 -9.05 9.06 13.72
C LEU A 150 -8.66 10.41 14.30
N ILE A 151 -9.06 11.49 13.65
CA ILE A 151 -8.95 12.85 14.19
C ILE A 151 -10.09 13.04 15.20
N LEU A 152 -9.74 13.28 16.47
CA LEU A 152 -10.69 13.50 17.57
C LEU A 152 -10.92 14.99 17.89
N ASP A 153 -10.39 15.89 17.08
CA ASP A 153 -10.52 17.33 17.27
C ASP A 153 -10.79 18.02 15.92
N ASN A 154 -12.07 18.26 15.63
CA ASN A 154 -12.48 18.95 14.40
C ASN A 154 -12.17 20.46 14.42
N THR A 155 -11.61 20.98 15.52
CA THR A 155 -11.12 22.36 15.59
C THR A 155 -9.70 22.52 15.05
N LEU A 156 -9.01 21.41 14.76
CA LEU A 156 -7.69 21.44 14.16
C LEU A 156 -7.70 22.24 12.85
N ARG A 157 -6.67 23.07 12.69
CA ARG A 157 -6.40 23.86 11.50
C ARG A 157 -5.08 23.36 10.92
N PRO A 158 -5.12 22.49 9.90
CA PRO A 158 -3.91 22.04 9.20
C PRO A 158 -3.09 23.24 8.71
N ILE A 159 -1.77 23.15 8.82
CA ILE A 159 -0.82 24.15 8.32
C ILE A 159 -0.11 23.50 7.14
N LEU A 160 -0.38 23.99 5.93
CA LEU A 160 0.13 23.36 4.72
C LEU A 160 1.55 23.81 4.42
N ASN A 161 2.42 22.85 4.14
CA ASN A 161 3.67 23.14 3.45
C ASN A 161 3.36 23.35 1.97
N ALA A 162 3.25 24.60 1.53
CA ALA A 162 2.88 24.96 0.17
C ALA A 162 3.84 24.42 -0.92
N ALA A 163 5.08 24.08 -0.54
CA ALA A 163 6.02 23.44 -1.46
C ALA A 163 5.58 22.03 -1.87
N GLU A 164 4.82 21.34 -1.01
CA GLU A 164 4.43 19.94 -1.18
C GLU A 164 2.92 19.77 -1.36
N VAL A 165 2.11 20.61 -0.70
CA VAL A 165 0.65 20.53 -0.68
C VAL A 165 0.03 21.85 -1.11
N ALA A 166 -0.74 21.82 -2.20
CA ALA A 166 -1.47 22.98 -2.70
C ALA A 166 -2.78 23.22 -1.95
N SER A 167 -3.50 22.15 -1.59
CA SER A 167 -4.76 22.26 -0.86
C SER A 167 -5.14 20.97 -0.15
N LEU A 168 -6.05 21.09 0.83
CA LEU A 168 -6.72 19.98 1.49
C LEU A 168 -8.19 19.93 1.10
N PHE A 169 -8.72 18.72 1.03
CA PHE A 169 -10.15 18.48 0.92
C PHE A 169 -10.50 17.13 1.54
N SER A 170 -11.78 16.83 1.60
CA SER A 170 -12.28 15.59 2.17
C SER A 170 -13.30 14.92 1.26
N HIS A 171 -13.38 13.60 1.40
CA HIS A 171 -14.35 12.77 0.69
C HIS A 171 -14.98 11.76 1.66
N PRO A 172 -16.28 11.44 1.58
CA PRO A 172 -16.87 10.44 2.46
C PRO A 172 -16.20 9.08 2.21
N LEU A 173 -15.83 8.38 3.28
CA LEU A 173 -15.11 7.10 3.17
C LEU A 173 -15.94 6.04 2.45
N VAL A 174 -17.25 6.04 2.71
CA VAL A 174 -18.21 5.10 2.11
C VAL A 174 -18.31 5.21 0.58
N SER A 175 -17.97 6.38 0.03
CA SER A 175 -18.09 6.67 -1.40
C SER A 175 -17.09 5.89 -2.27
N PHE A 176 -16.06 5.29 -1.66
CA PHE A 176 -15.13 4.38 -2.33
C PHE A 176 -15.67 2.94 -2.43
N LEU A 177 -16.92 2.70 -2.02
CA LEU A 177 -17.65 1.45 -2.23
C LEU A 177 -18.80 1.58 -3.23
N SER A 178 -18.96 2.75 -3.86
CA SER A 178 -20.04 2.96 -4.81
C SER A 178 -19.58 3.53 -6.14
N SER A 179 -20.27 3.15 -7.21
CA SER A 179 -20.12 3.69 -8.55
C SER A 179 -20.88 5.01 -8.74
N SER A 180 -21.73 5.37 -7.78
CA SER A 180 -22.53 6.61 -7.77
C SER A 180 -21.88 7.69 -6.90
N PRO A 181 -21.99 8.97 -7.28
CA PRO A 181 -21.46 10.07 -6.49
C PRO A 181 -22.20 10.19 -5.14
N PRO A 182 -21.53 10.60 -4.06
CA PRO A 182 -22.16 10.76 -2.75
C PRO A 182 -22.86 12.12 -2.58
N PHE A 183 -22.89 12.94 -3.62
CA PHE A 183 -23.52 14.25 -3.65
C PHE A 183 -24.61 14.26 -4.72
N PRO A 184 -25.69 15.05 -4.55
CA PRO A 184 -26.73 15.20 -5.56
C PRO A 184 -26.10 15.66 -6.87
N THR A 185 -26.22 14.85 -7.91
CA THR A 185 -25.95 15.27 -9.29
C THR A 185 -27.25 15.77 -9.89
N GLU A 186 -27.26 17.01 -10.38
CA GLU A 186 -28.29 17.46 -11.32
C GLU A 186 -28.15 16.61 -12.59
N SER A 187 -28.97 15.57 -12.71
CA SER A 187 -29.12 14.75 -13.92
C SER A 187 -29.70 15.65 -15.02
N GLU A 188 -29.04 15.95 -16.13
CA GLU A 188 -28.79 15.08 -17.30
C GLU A 188 -27.49 15.44 -18.07
N LEU A 189 -26.62 16.30 -17.52
CA LEU A 189 -25.48 16.90 -18.27
C LEU A 189 -24.09 16.39 -17.86
N VAL A 190 -23.96 15.45 -16.93
CA VAL A 190 -22.65 14.94 -16.50
C VAL A 190 -22.20 13.82 -17.44
N GLU A 191 -21.43 14.17 -18.48
CA GLU A 191 -20.85 13.20 -19.43
C GLU A 191 -19.83 12.23 -18.80
N VAL A 192 -19.38 12.50 -17.56
CA VAL A 192 -18.29 11.75 -16.92
C VAL A 192 -18.79 10.95 -15.72
N ALA A 193 -18.68 9.63 -15.79
CA ALA A 193 -19.03 8.74 -14.68
C ALA A 193 -18.21 9.06 -13.41
N TYR A 194 -18.87 9.04 -12.24
CA TYR A 194 -18.21 9.24 -10.95
C TYR A 194 -17.10 8.22 -10.70
N HIS A 195 -17.37 6.95 -11.02
CA HIS A 195 -16.41 5.86 -10.93
C HIS A 195 -16.12 5.29 -12.30
N THR A 196 -14.84 5.04 -12.58
CA THR A 196 -14.40 4.22 -13.70
C THR A 196 -13.29 3.28 -13.25
N SER A 197 -13.11 2.19 -14.00
CA SER A 197 -11.99 1.28 -13.80
C SER A 197 -11.31 0.94 -15.11
N GLY A 198 -10.02 0.68 -15.05
CA GLY A 198 -9.22 0.21 -16.18
C GLY A 198 -8.32 -0.93 -15.76
N GLU A 199 -7.95 -1.78 -16.70
CA GLU A 199 -7.04 -2.89 -16.46
C GLU A 199 -5.67 -2.61 -17.05
N HIS A 200 -4.64 -3.05 -16.35
CA HIS A 200 -3.27 -2.96 -16.81
C HIS A 200 -2.58 -4.31 -16.61
N THR A 201 -1.89 -4.75 -17.66
CA THR A 201 -1.14 -6.00 -17.68
C THR A 201 0.35 -5.76 -17.48
N TYR A 202 1.02 -6.68 -16.81
CA TYR A 202 2.46 -6.62 -16.56
C TYR A 202 3.07 -8.02 -16.46
N PRO A 203 4.39 -8.15 -16.67
CA PRO A 203 5.06 -9.45 -16.57
C PRO A 203 4.92 -10.07 -15.19
N GLY A 204 4.55 -11.34 -15.18
CA GLY A 204 4.37 -12.17 -14.00
C GLY A 204 5.42 -13.27 -13.86
N PRO A 205 5.35 -14.03 -12.75
CA PRO A 205 6.22 -15.18 -12.53
C PRO A 205 6.09 -16.21 -13.65
N ASN A 206 7.21 -16.86 -13.99
CA ASN A 206 7.26 -17.97 -14.95
C ASN A 206 6.75 -17.64 -16.36
N GLY A 207 6.87 -16.38 -16.80
CA GLY A 207 6.39 -15.94 -18.11
C GLY A 207 4.88 -15.78 -18.19
N THR A 208 4.18 -15.74 -17.05
CA THR A 208 2.75 -15.39 -17.01
C THR A 208 2.56 -13.90 -17.22
N THR A 209 1.34 -13.50 -17.57
CA THR A 209 0.91 -12.10 -17.59
C THR A 209 -0.04 -11.89 -16.41
N LEU A 210 0.28 -10.91 -15.57
CA LEU A 210 -0.58 -10.50 -14.47
C LEU A 210 -1.45 -9.32 -14.90
N THR A 211 -2.70 -9.32 -14.46
CA THR A 211 -3.61 -8.19 -14.66
C THR A 211 -3.90 -7.53 -13.32
N SER A 212 -3.93 -6.21 -13.29
CA SER A 212 -4.41 -5.45 -12.14
C SER A 212 -5.43 -4.42 -12.61
N ARG A 213 -6.46 -4.23 -11.80
CA ARG A 213 -7.48 -3.22 -12.03
C ARG A 213 -7.15 -1.96 -11.23
N TRP A 214 -7.20 -0.83 -11.90
CA TRP A 214 -7.11 0.48 -11.30
C TRP A 214 -8.49 1.12 -11.29
N HIS A 215 -8.74 1.90 -10.25
CA HIS A 215 -9.99 2.62 -10.08
C HIS A 215 -9.73 4.12 -10.10
N ARG A 216 -10.74 4.86 -10.55
CA ARG A 216 -10.77 6.30 -10.58
C ARG A 216 -12.11 6.76 -10.00
N PHE A 217 -12.08 7.69 -9.05
CA PHE A 217 -13.26 8.31 -8.44
C PHE A 217 -13.18 9.81 -8.56
N LEU A 218 -14.19 10.44 -9.14
CA LEU A 218 -14.34 11.89 -9.11
C LEU A 218 -14.47 12.38 -7.67
N THR A 219 -14.05 13.62 -7.46
CA THR A 219 -14.03 14.30 -6.16
C THR A 219 -15.11 15.36 -6.04
N GLY A 220 -15.82 15.68 -7.14
CA GLY A 220 -16.75 16.80 -7.22
C GLY A 220 -16.03 18.16 -7.23
N ARG A 221 -14.72 18.17 -7.47
CA ARG A 221 -13.84 19.36 -7.39
C ARG A 221 -12.95 19.50 -8.62
N GLU A 222 -13.23 18.73 -9.67
CA GLU A 222 -12.47 18.68 -10.91
C GLU A 222 -12.41 20.05 -11.60
N ALA A 223 -13.51 20.82 -11.56
CA ALA A 223 -13.55 22.20 -12.07
C ALA A 223 -12.55 23.14 -11.36
N GLY A 224 -12.18 22.84 -10.11
CA GLY A 224 -11.15 23.55 -9.34
C GLY A 224 -9.73 23.02 -9.59
N GLY A 225 -9.55 22.14 -10.57
CA GLY A 225 -8.27 21.52 -10.92
C GLY A 225 -7.82 20.40 -9.97
N ILE A 226 -8.72 19.88 -9.13
CA ILE A 226 -8.46 18.68 -8.32
C ILE A 226 -8.57 17.47 -9.23
N LYS A 227 -7.50 16.69 -9.33
CA LYS A 227 -7.55 15.45 -10.09
C LYS A 227 -8.37 14.39 -9.33
N PRO A 228 -9.09 13.52 -10.03
CA PRO A 228 -9.79 12.40 -9.39
C PRO A 228 -8.87 11.51 -8.56
N VAL A 229 -9.42 10.86 -7.55
CA VAL A 229 -8.70 9.85 -6.77
C VAL A 229 -8.44 8.65 -7.66
N PHE A 230 -7.18 8.28 -7.87
CA PHE A 230 -6.82 7.20 -8.80
C PHE A 230 -5.68 6.32 -8.28
N GLY A 231 -5.47 5.19 -8.96
CA GLY A 231 -4.30 4.33 -8.78
C GLY A 231 -4.16 3.78 -7.36
N LEU A 232 -2.96 3.89 -6.79
CA LEU A 232 -2.65 3.38 -5.45
C LEU A 232 -3.54 3.99 -4.37
N THR A 233 -3.77 5.31 -4.42
CA THR A 233 -4.63 6.02 -3.47
C THR A 233 -6.05 5.45 -3.50
N ALA A 234 -6.62 5.23 -4.69
CA ALA A 234 -7.95 4.62 -4.83
C ALA A 234 -7.98 3.21 -4.25
N GLY A 235 -6.97 2.37 -4.52
CA GLY A 235 -6.89 1.01 -3.97
C GLY A 235 -6.83 0.96 -2.44
N ILE A 236 -6.04 1.85 -1.83
CA ILE A 236 -5.95 1.98 -0.37
C ILE A 236 -7.30 2.41 0.23
N LEU A 237 -8.01 3.34 -0.41
CA LEU A 237 -9.29 3.86 0.08
C LEU A 237 -10.42 2.85 -0.09
N ILE A 238 -10.48 2.13 -1.21
CA ILE A 238 -11.40 0.99 -1.38
C ILE A 238 -11.17 -0.04 -0.28
N ARG A 239 -9.91 -0.40 -0.01
CA ARG A 239 -9.60 -1.39 1.04
C ARG A 239 -9.96 -0.89 2.43
N THR A 240 -9.64 0.36 2.76
CA THR A 240 -9.98 0.97 4.05
C THR A 240 -11.50 1.03 4.24
N ALA A 241 -12.24 1.47 3.22
CA ALA A 241 -13.70 1.54 3.25
C ALA A 241 -14.33 0.15 3.37
N SER A 242 -13.78 -0.85 2.68
CA SER A 242 -14.28 -2.24 2.74
C SER A 242 -14.12 -2.84 4.13
N ILE A 243 -13.01 -2.56 4.82
CA ILE A 243 -12.81 -2.98 6.22
C ILE A 243 -13.78 -2.24 7.14
N ALA A 244 -13.88 -0.91 6.97
CA ALA A 244 -14.74 -0.07 7.79
C ALA A 244 -16.22 -0.50 7.70
N HIS A 245 -16.78 -0.56 6.49
CA HIS A 245 -18.20 -0.77 6.27
C HIS A 245 -18.63 -2.24 6.17
N ALA A 246 -17.73 -3.21 6.44
CA ALA A 246 -18.07 -4.64 6.41
C ALA A 246 -19.36 -4.93 7.22
N PRO A 247 -20.31 -5.71 6.67
CA PRO A 247 -20.19 -6.57 5.48
C PRO A 247 -20.52 -5.88 4.13
N ARG A 248 -20.70 -4.56 4.08
CA ARG A 248 -20.90 -3.85 2.79
C ARG A 248 -19.68 -4.05 1.90
N VAL A 249 -19.93 -4.48 0.67
CA VAL A 249 -18.91 -4.63 -0.37
C VAL A 249 -19.05 -3.52 -1.41
N PRO A 250 -18.00 -3.22 -2.19
CA PRO A 250 -18.11 -2.36 -3.37
C PRO A 250 -19.19 -2.84 -4.33
N ASP A 251 -19.93 -1.92 -4.96
CA ASP A 251 -20.91 -2.23 -6.02
C ASP A 251 -20.26 -2.46 -7.41
N PHE A 252 -18.93 -2.49 -7.45
CA PHE A 252 -18.10 -2.76 -8.62
C PHE A 252 -17.04 -3.81 -8.26
N GLU A 253 -16.51 -4.47 -9.28
CA GLU A 253 -15.45 -5.46 -9.11
C GLU A 253 -14.09 -4.79 -8.84
N VAL A 254 -13.50 -5.06 -7.67
CA VAL A 254 -12.22 -4.45 -7.21
C VAL A 254 -10.98 -5.01 -7.92
N ALA A 255 -11.01 -6.28 -8.28
CA ALA A 255 -9.85 -6.98 -8.84
C ALA A 255 -10.29 -7.90 -9.98
N PRO A 256 -9.46 -8.06 -11.02
CA PRO A 256 -9.76 -8.98 -12.10
C PRO A 256 -9.65 -10.44 -11.60
N PRO A 257 -10.29 -11.40 -12.28
CA PRO A 257 -10.13 -12.82 -11.98
C PRO A 257 -8.65 -13.24 -11.96
N GLY A 258 -8.25 -13.98 -10.92
CA GLY A 258 -6.87 -14.44 -10.78
C GLY A 258 -5.86 -13.37 -10.35
N ALA A 259 -6.30 -12.17 -9.96
CA ALA A 259 -5.42 -11.14 -9.41
C ALA A 259 -4.62 -11.66 -8.20
N LEU A 260 -3.32 -11.37 -8.18
CA LEU A 260 -2.48 -11.66 -7.04
C LEU A 260 -2.89 -10.81 -5.83
N SER A 261 -2.77 -11.39 -4.64
CA SER A 261 -2.86 -10.62 -3.39
C SER A 261 -1.76 -9.56 -3.32
N SER A 262 -1.97 -8.52 -2.50
CA SER A 262 -0.93 -7.49 -2.30
C SER A 262 0.40 -8.08 -1.84
N GLU A 263 0.38 -9.09 -0.94
CA GLU A 263 1.60 -9.79 -0.50
C GLU A 263 2.30 -10.52 -1.66
N ALA A 264 1.56 -11.21 -2.52
CA ALA A 264 2.12 -11.91 -3.68
C ALA A 264 2.69 -10.93 -4.73
N ARG A 265 2.04 -9.78 -4.94
CA ARG A 265 2.55 -8.70 -5.81
C ARG A 265 3.86 -8.12 -5.29
N ILE A 266 3.93 -7.86 -3.98
CA ILE A 266 5.17 -7.38 -3.32
C ILE A 266 6.26 -8.46 -3.42
N ALA A 267 5.93 -9.73 -3.16
CA ALA A 267 6.89 -10.83 -3.28
C ALA A 267 7.44 -10.94 -4.71
N TRP A 268 6.58 -10.80 -5.73
CA TRP A 268 7.01 -10.80 -7.12
C TRP A 268 7.94 -9.62 -7.44
N ALA A 269 7.62 -8.42 -6.99
CA ALA A 269 8.49 -7.25 -7.16
C ALA A 269 9.84 -7.42 -6.46
N VAL A 270 9.84 -7.92 -5.23
CA VAL A 270 11.06 -8.26 -4.48
C VAL A 270 11.90 -9.29 -5.22
N TYR A 271 11.27 -10.31 -5.81
CA TYR A 271 11.96 -11.37 -6.53
C TYR A 271 12.56 -10.90 -7.87
N SER A 272 11.82 -10.05 -8.59
CA SER A 272 12.10 -9.72 -9.99
C SER A 272 12.83 -8.39 -10.20
N HIS A 273 12.68 -7.41 -9.31
CA HIS A 273 13.22 -6.07 -9.51
C HIS A 273 14.56 -5.89 -8.77
N PRO A 274 15.64 -5.46 -9.45
CA PRO A 274 17.00 -5.40 -8.87
C PRO A 274 17.10 -4.44 -7.69
N THR A 275 16.30 -3.36 -7.71
CA THR A 275 16.24 -2.34 -6.67
C THR A 275 15.94 -2.86 -5.27
N PHE A 276 15.25 -4.00 -5.15
CA PHE A 276 15.02 -4.64 -3.85
C PHE A 276 16.23 -5.43 -3.38
N ARG A 277 16.95 -6.10 -4.29
CA ARG A 277 18.19 -6.82 -3.95
C ARG A 277 19.24 -5.85 -3.45
N GLU A 278 19.44 -4.75 -4.16
CA GLU A 278 20.34 -3.66 -3.75
C GLU A 278 20.01 -3.14 -2.35
N ALA A 279 18.72 -2.90 -2.07
CA ALA A 279 18.29 -2.42 -0.75
C ALA A 279 18.52 -3.46 0.37
N TYR A 280 18.27 -4.75 0.11
CA TYR A 280 18.61 -5.79 1.11
C TYR A 280 20.11 -5.89 1.37
N GLU A 281 20.94 -5.75 0.33
CA GLU A 281 22.39 -5.77 0.44
C GLU A 281 22.91 -4.58 1.25
N HIS A 282 22.45 -3.37 0.93
CA HIS A 282 22.85 -2.15 1.64
C HIS A 282 22.41 -2.16 3.12
N GLU A 283 21.22 -2.68 3.41
CA GLU A 283 20.72 -2.81 4.79
C GLU A 283 21.22 -4.08 5.51
N GLY A 284 21.99 -4.94 4.85
CA GLY A 284 22.52 -6.19 5.43
C GLY A 284 21.43 -7.19 5.86
N LEU A 285 20.25 -7.14 5.22
CA LEU A 285 19.09 -7.93 5.58
C LEU A 285 19.14 -9.35 5.00
N ARG A 286 18.95 -10.36 5.85
CA ARG A 286 18.84 -11.76 5.42
C ARG A 286 17.43 -12.06 4.90
N VAL A 287 17.33 -12.54 3.67
CA VAL A 287 16.07 -12.89 3.00
C VAL A 287 16.06 -14.36 2.64
N ASP A 288 15.00 -15.07 3.02
CA ASP A 288 14.73 -16.41 2.50
C ASP A 288 14.08 -16.30 1.12
N TRP A 289 14.91 -16.34 0.09
CA TRP A 289 14.48 -16.25 -1.31
C TRP A 289 13.55 -17.39 -1.75
N LYS A 290 13.58 -18.55 -1.08
CA LYS A 290 12.64 -19.64 -1.37
C LYS A 290 11.24 -19.29 -0.89
N THR A 291 11.13 -18.69 0.30
CA THR A 291 9.85 -18.16 0.79
C THR A 291 9.32 -17.06 -0.11
N VAL A 292 10.17 -16.11 -0.53
CA VAL A 292 9.77 -15.04 -1.46
C VAL A 292 9.26 -15.63 -2.79
N ALA A 293 10.02 -16.54 -3.42
CA ALA A 293 9.62 -17.16 -4.68
C ALA A 293 8.28 -17.90 -4.56
N ARG A 294 8.09 -18.66 -3.47
CA ARG A 294 6.83 -19.36 -3.19
C ARG A 294 5.65 -18.41 -3.03
N VAL A 295 5.80 -17.30 -2.29
CA VAL A 295 4.73 -16.31 -2.12
C VAL A 295 4.44 -15.58 -3.42
N ALA A 296 5.46 -15.33 -4.24
CA ALA A 296 5.31 -14.75 -5.57
C ALA A 296 4.68 -15.70 -6.61
N GLY A 297 4.58 -17.01 -6.31
CA GLY A 297 4.18 -18.02 -7.31
C GLY A 297 5.26 -18.29 -8.38
N ALA A 298 6.52 -17.90 -8.12
CA ALA A 298 7.65 -18.17 -9.00
C ALA A 298 8.15 -19.62 -8.82
N ARG A 299 8.51 -20.29 -9.93
CA ARG A 299 9.22 -21.58 -9.89
C ARG A 299 10.62 -21.35 -9.36
N ASP A 300 11.06 -22.26 -8.51
CA ASP A 300 12.37 -22.19 -7.86
C ASP A 300 13.49 -22.30 -8.92
N THR A 301 14.14 -21.18 -9.25
CA THR A 301 15.13 -21.14 -10.35
C THR A 301 16.45 -21.82 -9.96
N GLU A 302 16.69 -22.09 -8.68
CA GLU A 302 17.82 -22.91 -8.20
C GLU A 302 17.74 -24.36 -8.69
N THR A 303 16.52 -24.94 -8.75
CA THR A 303 16.34 -26.30 -9.28
C THR A 303 16.36 -26.35 -10.80
N ALA A 304 15.98 -25.26 -11.48
CA ALA A 304 16.08 -25.16 -12.94
C ALA A 304 17.55 -25.10 -13.42
N LYS A 305 18.41 -24.32 -12.75
CA LYS A 305 19.86 -24.31 -13.04
C LYS A 305 20.53 -25.66 -12.74
N LYS A 306 20.17 -26.33 -11.64
CA LYS A 306 20.71 -27.67 -11.30
C LYS A 306 20.26 -28.77 -12.28
N ARG A 307 19.03 -28.71 -12.79
CA ARG A 307 18.53 -29.66 -13.81
C ARG A 307 19.21 -29.47 -15.15
N ASP A 308 19.52 -28.23 -15.53
CA ASP A 308 20.17 -27.92 -16.80
C ASP A 308 21.69 -28.20 -16.78
N THR A 309 22.36 -28.04 -15.63
CA THR A 309 23.75 -28.49 -15.46
C THR A 309 23.86 -30.01 -15.40
N SER A 310 22.89 -30.70 -14.79
CA SER A 310 22.82 -32.17 -14.75
C SER A 310 22.50 -32.78 -16.12
N SER A 311 21.63 -32.15 -16.92
CA SER A 311 21.31 -32.58 -18.28
C SER A 311 22.48 -32.38 -19.23
N ARG A 312 23.23 -31.25 -19.12
CA ARG A 312 24.48 -31.00 -19.84
C ARG A 312 25.58 -31.99 -19.44
N HIS A 313 25.81 -32.25 -18.16
CA HIS A 313 26.81 -33.23 -17.70
C HIS A 313 26.48 -34.66 -18.13
N ARG A 314 25.19 -35.05 -18.15
CA ARG A 314 24.78 -36.37 -18.68
C ARG A 314 25.04 -36.49 -20.19
N ARG A 315 24.72 -35.45 -20.98
CA ARG A 315 24.95 -35.46 -22.44
C ARG A 315 26.44 -35.51 -22.81
N VAL A 316 27.30 -34.79 -22.07
CA VAL A 316 28.76 -34.80 -22.29
C VAL A 316 29.36 -36.18 -21.97
N ASN A 317 28.99 -36.79 -20.85
CA ASN A 317 29.45 -38.14 -20.48
C ASN A 317 28.98 -39.23 -21.46
N GLU A 318 27.80 -39.06 -22.08
CA GLU A 318 27.28 -40.02 -23.06
C GLU A 318 27.97 -39.89 -24.43
N SER A 319 28.34 -38.67 -24.84
CA SER A 319 29.15 -38.44 -26.04
C SER A 319 30.58 -38.94 -25.90
N GLU A 320 31.22 -38.74 -24.74
CA GLU A 320 32.58 -39.22 -24.48
C GLU A 320 32.62 -40.75 -24.47
N ARG A 321 31.67 -41.42 -23.80
CA ARG A 321 31.56 -42.90 -23.80
C ARG A 321 31.32 -43.49 -25.19
N ARG A 322 30.64 -42.77 -26.10
CA ARG A 322 30.47 -43.20 -27.50
C ARG A 322 31.76 -43.06 -28.29
N GLN A 323 32.53 -41.99 -28.11
CA GLN A 323 33.81 -41.80 -28.79
C GLN A 323 34.89 -42.79 -28.30
N THR A 324 34.93 -43.15 -27.02
CA THR A 324 35.87 -44.16 -26.52
C THR A 324 35.58 -45.55 -27.07
N LYS A 325 34.30 -45.93 -27.21
CA LYS A 325 33.89 -47.22 -27.81
C LYS A 325 34.21 -47.35 -29.30
N LEU A 326 34.24 -46.24 -30.06
CA LEU A 326 34.64 -46.23 -31.47
C LEU A 326 36.17 -46.33 -31.65
N ARG A 327 36.97 -45.83 -30.70
CA ARG A 327 38.44 -45.90 -30.75
C ARG A 327 39.05 -47.25 -30.35
N THR A 328 38.26 -48.17 -29.81
CA THR A 328 38.73 -49.51 -29.39
C THR A 328 38.36 -50.62 -30.40
N LYS A 329 37.87 -50.23 -31.59
CA LYS A 329 37.42 -51.14 -32.67
C LYS A 329 38.20 -50.97 -33.99
N LEU A 330 39.34 -50.30 -33.94
CA LEU A 330 40.36 -50.23 -34.99
C LEU A 330 41.67 -50.76 -34.42
#